data_AF-X1MJY1-F1
#
_entry.id   AF-X1MJY1-F1
#
_cell.length_a   1.000
_cell.length_b   1.000
_cell.length_c   1.000
_cell.angle_alpha   90.00
_cell.angle_beta   90.00
_cell.angle_gamma   90.00
#
_symmetry.space_group_name_H-M   'P 1'
#
loop_
_entity.id
_entity.type
_entity.pdbx_description
1 polymer ?
#
loop_
_entity_poly.entity_id
_entity_poly.type
_entity_poly.pdbx_seq_one_letter_code
_entity_poly.pdbx_strand_id
1 'polypeptide(L)'
;TELGNFNGAKEAYFKALELASDNAIAKKNLARLTSLSESMAALSNNAQKASPRRGQARKVALDLFITEMGRTGVVDLHNVASRDILAKMGFGDQVHLEVRGRQLIVKSEDGEYLGEVEPRQGLRLVQLMQGGNKYDAAILNVEENKVQVVIKEMYQHPSQVGHPSFPVKAEEHLRTHIKESLLRRGVITDESESLAELGYFEEEEYPSSEEESLPEGFTVVGEGGERGVET
;
A
#
# COMPACT_ATOMS: atom_id res chain seq x y z
N THR A 1 9.88 19.71 -16.04
CA THR A 1 11.18 19.64 -15.34
C THR A 1 11.12 20.58 -14.15
N GLU A 2 10.57 20.09 -13.04
CA GLU A 2 10.33 20.87 -11.82
C GLU A 2 11.66 21.03 -11.06
N LEU A 3 12.35 22.16 -11.26
CA LEU A 3 13.64 22.45 -10.64
C LEU A 3 13.45 22.79 -9.17
N GLY A 4 14.23 22.15 -8.29
CA GLY A 4 14.38 22.47 -6.87
C GLY A 4 15.03 23.84 -6.62
N ASN A 5 14.42 24.91 -7.14
CA ASN A 5 14.88 26.28 -6.99
C ASN A 5 14.44 26.86 -5.63
N PHE A 6 15.07 26.37 -4.57
CA PHE A 6 14.82 26.82 -3.20
C PHE A 6 15.15 28.31 -3.00
N ASN A 7 16.10 28.84 -3.75
CA ASN A 7 16.48 30.25 -3.68
C ASN A 7 15.37 31.15 -4.23
N GLY A 8 14.81 30.79 -5.41
CA GLY A 8 13.65 31.50 -5.97
C GLY A 8 12.42 31.42 -5.07
N ALA A 9 12.19 30.29 -4.40
CA ALA A 9 11.11 30.14 -3.43
C ALA A 9 11.29 31.06 -2.20
N LYS A 10 12.51 31.18 -1.65
CA LYS A 10 12.81 32.10 -0.54
C LYS A 10 12.56 33.55 -0.94
N GLU A 11 13.06 33.98 -2.10
CA GLU A 11 12.85 35.35 -2.61
C GLU A 11 11.37 35.69 -2.80
N ALA A 12 10.57 34.76 -3.33
CA ALA A 12 9.14 34.95 -3.50
C ALA A 12 8.40 35.16 -2.17
N TYR A 13 8.75 34.40 -1.13
CA TYR A 13 8.15 34.58 0.20
C TYR A 13 8.64 35.84 0.91
N PHE A 14 9.89 36.28 0.70
CA PHE A 14 10.34 37.58 1.20
C PHE A 14 9.56 38.72 0.56
N LYS A 15 9.36 38.71 -0.76
CA LYS A 15 8.49 39.69 -1.45
C LYS A 15 7.05 39.66 -0.93
N ALA A 16 6.52 38.48 -0.60
CA ALA A 16 5.20 38.36 0.01
C ALA A 16 5.13 39.01 1.40
N LEU A 17 6.22 38.95 2.19
CA LEU A 17 6.31 39.62 3.49
C LEU A 17 6.54 41.14 3.38
N GLU A 18 7.21 41.60 2.32
CA GLU A 18 7.32 43.03 2.01
C GLU A 18 5.96 43.64 1.67
N LEU A 19 5.11 42.90 0.95
CA LEU A 19 3.75 43.33 0.62
C LEU A 19 2.76 43.15 1.78
N ALA A 20 2.88 42.05 2.53
CA ALA A 20 2.00 41.71 3.65
C ALA A 20 2.81 41.12 4.81
N SER A 21 3.21 42.01 5.73
CA SER A 21 4.09 41.67 6.86
C SER A 21 3.48 40.69 7.88
N ASP A 22 2.16 40.52 7.88
CA ASP A 22 1.42 39.60 8.75
C ASP A 22 1.09 38.26 8.09
N ASN A 23 1.53 38.00 6.85
CA ASN A 23 1.22 36.79 6.12
C ASN A 23 1.80 35.53 6.82
N ALA A 24 0.97 34.85 7.59
CA ALA A 24 1.32 33.65 8.34
C ALA A 24 1.79 32.49 7.44
N ILE A 25 1.31 32.42 6.20
CA ILE A 25 1.69 31.39 5.23
C ILE A 25 3.14 31.62 4.78
N ALA A 26 3.52 32.86 4.46
CA ALA A 26 4.89 33.20 4.06
C ALA A 26 5.89 32.94 5.19
N LYS A 27 5.56 33.32 6.44
CA LYS A 27 6.39 33.02 7.62
C LYS A 27 6.59 31.52 7.83
N LYS A 28 5.51 30.75 7.74
CA LYS A 28 5.55 29.28 7.91
C LYS A 28 6.36 28.59 6.82
N ASN A 29 6.21 29.02 5.56
CA ASN A 29 6.95 28.42 4.46
C ASN A 29 8.43 28.81 4.46
N LEU A 30 8.78 30.05 4.84
CA LEU A 30 10.18 30.42 5.05
C LEU A 30 10.83 29.58 6.16
N ALA A 31 10.14 29.40 7.30
CA ALA A 31 10.64 28.56 8.39
C ALA A 31 10.84 27.09 7.97
N ARG A 32 9.97 26.56 7.09
CA ARG A 32 10.12 25.23 6.50
C ARG A 32 11.30 25.14 5.52
N LEU A 33 11.51 26.19 4.72
CA LEU A 33 12.62 26.24 3.77
C LEU A 33 13.97 26.39 4.47
N THR A 34 14.03 27.09 5.60
CA THR A 34 15.27 27.21 6.40
C THR A 34 15.59 25.89 7.08
N SER A 35 14.63 25.24 7.74
CA SER A 35 14.86 23.95 8.41
C SER A 35 15.25 22.84 7.43
N LEU A 36 14.64 22.83 6.24
CA LEU A 36 15.01 21.89 5.18
C LEU A 36 16.43 22.13 4.66
N SER A 37 16.85 23.40 4.53
CA SER A 37 18.22 23.73 4.12
C SER A 37 19.27 23.38 5.18
N GLU A 38 18.95 23.55 6.46
CA GLU A 38 19.83 23.17 7.58
C GLU A 38 19.95 21.64 7.70
N SER A 39 18.84 20.92 7.54
CA SER A 39 18.83 19.45 7.48
C SER A 39 19.67 18.94 6.30
N MET A 40 19.52 19.52 5.10
CA MET A 40 20.37 19.17 3.95
C MET A 40 21.84 19.53 4.15
N ALA A 41 22.15 20.65 4.81
CA ALA A 41 23.53 21.04 5.13
C ALA A 41 24.17 20.09 6.16
N ALA A 42 23.43 19.68 7.18
CA ALA A 42 23.86 18.66 8.14
C ALA A 42 24.11 17.30 7.47
N LEU A 43 23.27 16.92 6.50
CA LEU A 43 23.43 15.71 5.68
C LEU A 43 24.62 15.79 4.70
N SER A 44 24.96 17.00 4.22
CA SER A 44 26.10 17.25 3.33
C SER A 44 27.44 17.20 4.09
N ASN A 45 27.49 17.73 5.32
CA ASN A 45 28.69 17.65 6.16
C ASN A 45 29.04 16.21 6.56
N ASN A 46 28.05 15.31 6.59
CA ASN A 46 28.25 13.87 6.80
C ASN A 46 28.50 13.09 5.49
N ALA A 47 28.45 13.75 4.32
CA ALA A 47 28.58 13.12 3.01
C ALA A 47 30.04 12.93 2.53
N GLN A 48 31.03 13.50 3.22
CA GLN A 48 32.45 13.29 2.90
C GLN A 48 32.96 11.86 3.19
N LYS A 49 32.08 10.97 3.67
CA LYS A 49 32.39 9.54 3.88
C LYS A 49 31.24 8.61 3.46
N ALA A 50 30.53 8.94 2.38
CA ALA A 50 29.44 8.11 1.85
C ALA A 50 29.84 7.43 0.54
N SER A 51 29.95 6.10 0.57
CA SER A 51 30.11 5.23 -0.58
C SER A 51 28.92 5.35 -1.56
N PRO A 52 29.09 5.02 -2.85
CA PRO A 52 28.06 5.19 -3.89
C PRO A 52 26.76 4.39 -3.65
N ARG A 53 26.74 3.45 -2.68
CA ARG A 53 25.53 2.69 -2.30
C ARG A 53 24.45 3.57 -1.65
N ARG A 54 24.82 4.59 -0.87
CA ARG A 54 23.85 5.48 -0.21
C ARG A 54 23.03 6.33 -1.19
N GLY A 55 23.53 6.58 -2.40
CA GLY A 55 22.80 7.33 -3.42
C GLY A 55 21.61 6.57 -4.01
N GLN A 56 21.72 5.24 -4.15
CA GLN A 56 20.61 4.38 -4.57
C GLN A 56 19.63 4.13 -3.43
N ALA A 57 20.12 3.85 -2.21
CA ALA A 57 19.27 3.71 -1.02
C ALA A 57 18.39 4.97 -0.80
N ARG A 58 18.95 6.17 -1.00
CA ARG A 58 18.20 7.44 -0.94
C ARG A 58 17.11 7.59 -1.99
N LYS A 59 17.28 7.04 -3.20
CA LYS A 59 16.22 7.06 -4.23
C LYS A 59 15.10 6.09 -3.90
N VAL A 60 15.45 4.87 -3.47
CA VAL A 60 14.48 3.84 -3.04
C VAL A 60 13.66 4.36 -1.86
N ALA A 61 14.28 5.02 -0.90
CA ALA A 61 13.58 5.65 0.22
C ALA A 61 12.48 6.64 -0.23
N LEU A 62 12.75 7.47 -1.25
CA LEU A 62 11.77 8.47 -1.70
C LEU A 62 10.52 7.84 -2.33
N ASP A 63 10.67 6.75 -3.07
CA ASP A 63 9.55 6.02 -3.70
C ASP A 63 8.65 5.33 -2.67
N LEU A 64 9.20 4.98 -1.49
CA LEU A 64 8.44 4.40 -0.39
C LEU A 64 7.51 5.40 0.28
N PHE A 65 7.84 6.69 0.25
CA PHE A 65 7.00 7.74 0.87
C PHE A 65 5.81 8.17 0.02
N ILE A 66 5.69 7.69 -1.22
CA ILE A 66 4.50 7.91 -2.04
C ILE A 66 3.37 7.04 -1.50
N THR A 67 2.43 7.65 -0.78
CA THR A 67 1.32 6.95 -0.13
C THR A 67 0.24 6.55 -1.13
N GLU A 68 0.33 5.34 -1.66
CA GLU A 68 -0.75 4.70 -2.43
C GLU A 68 -1.81 4.10 -1.48
N MET A 69 -3.09 4.41 -1.71
CA MET A 69 -4.18 3.93 -0.87
C MET A 69 -4.21 2.39 -0.81
N GLY A 70 -4.23 1.84 0.40
CA GLY A 70 -4.31 0.39 0.63
C GLY A 70 -2.99 -0.38 0.40
N ARG A 71 -2.00 0.22 -0.26
CA ARG A 71 -0.69 -0.38 -0.56
C ARG A 71 0.44 0.13 0.31
N THR A 72 0.34 1.38 0.76
CA THR A 72 1.32 2.00 1.66
C THR A 72 0.65 2.34 2.98
N GLY A 73 1.32 2.06 4.09
CA GLY A 73 0.83 2.38 5.42
C GLY A 73 1.95 2.77 6.36
N VAL A 74 1.61 3.70 7.26
CA VAL A 74 2.46 4.06 8.40
C VAL A 74 2.10 3.12 9.55
N VAL A 75 3.11 2.49 10.15
CA VAL A 75 2.92 1.59 11.29
C VAL A 75 3.87 1.95 12.42
N ASP A 76 3.35 1.85 13.63
CA ASP A 76 4.11 2.08 14.86
C ASP A 76 4.85 0.79 15.25
N LEU A 77 6.09 0.94 15.71
CA LEU A 77 6.86 -0.16 16.30
C LEU A 77 6.64 -0.23 17.80
N HIS A 78 6.54 -1.45 18.32
CA HIS A 78 6.56 -1.78 19.73
C HIS A 78 7.79 -2.64 20.05
N ASN A 79 8.06 -2.86 21.34
CA ASN A 79 9.28 -3.56 21.81
C ASN A 79 10.54 -3.02 21.13
N VAL A 80 10.66 -1.68 21.07
CA VAL A 80 11.73 -1.02 20.31
C VAL A 80 13.11 -1.29 20.92
N ALA A 81 14.13 -1.20 20.08
CA ALA A 81 15.52 -1.37 20.48
C ALA A 81 16.01 -0.28 21.45
N SER A 82 17.21 -0.47 22.01
CA SER A 82 17.85 0.52 22.86
C SER A 82 18.07 1.85 22.14
N ARG A 83 18.05 2.96 22.90
CA ARG A 83 18.26 4.32 22.38
C ARG A 83 19.53 4.45 21.54
N ASP A 84 20.61 3.76 21.90
CA ASP A 84 21.88 3.79 21.18
C ASP A 84 21.79 3.23 19.76
N ILE A 85 20.90 2.26 19.52
CA ILE A 85 20.64 1.68 18.19
C ILE A 85 19.74 2.63 17.41
N LEU A 86 18.65 3.10 18.03
CA LEU A 86 17.70 4.01 17.39
C LEU A 86 18.31 5.36 17.01
N ALA A 87 19.28 5.85 17.78
CA ALA A 87 20.01 7.08 17.50
C ALA A 87 20.85 7.03 16.20
N LYS A 88 21.16 5.83 15.70
CA LYS A 88 21.84 5.64 14.41
C LYS A 88 20.87 5.75 13.22
N MET A 89 19.58 5.62 13.48
CA MET A 89 18.55 5.59 12.44
C MET A 89 18.06 7.01 12.14
N GLY A 90 17.95 7.34 10.86
CA GLY A 90 17.43 8.59 10.34
C GLY A 90 16.16 8.41 9.51
N PHE A 91 15.47 9.53 9.26
CA PHE A 91 14.36 9.58 8.32
C PHE A 91 14.78 9.03 6.94
N GLY A 92 14.00 8.11 6.40
CA GLY A 92 14.24 7.51 5.08
C GLY A 92 15.26 6.39 5.06
N ASP A 93 15.84 6.00 6.20
CA ASP A 93 16.71 4.83 6.24
C ASP A 93 15.88 3.57 5.90
N GLN A 94 16.39 2.80 4.95
CA GLN A 94 15.75 1.55 4.53
C GLN A 94 15.90 0.50 5.64
N VAL A 95 14.82 -0.24 5.88
CA VAL A 95 14.78 -1.30 6.89
C VAL A 95 14.25 -2.59 6.28
N HIS A 96 14.66 -3.71 6.88
CA HIS A 96 14.27 -5.05 6.47
C HIS A 96 13.14 -5.55 7.37
N LEU A 97 12.18 -6.24 6.74
CA LEU A 97 11.08 -6.90 7.42
C LEU A 97 11.37 -8.40 7.51
N GLU A 98 11.31 -8.95 8.72
CA GLU A 98 11.55 -10.37 8.98
C GLU A 98 10.34 -10.99 9.69
N VAL A 99 9.84 -12.08 9.13
CA VAL A 99 8.73 -12.83 9.72
C VAL A 99 9.26 -13.80 10.77
N ARG A 100 8.81 -13.65 12.02
CA ARG A 100 9.10 -14.60 13.11
C ARG A 100 7.79 -15.12 13.70
N GLY A 101 7.34 -16.26 13.20
CA GLY A 101 6.05 -16.84 13.59
C GLY A 101 4.88 -15.94 13.17
N ARG A 102 4.26 -15.27 14.14
CA ARG A 102 3.13 -14.33 13.93
C ARG A 102 3.54 -12.85 14.04
N GLN A 103 4.81 -12.59 14.36
CA GLN A 103 5.34 -11.24 14.52
C GLN A 103 6.10 -10.81 13.26
N LEU A 104 6.03 -9.52 12.97
CA LEU A 104 6.82 -8.89 11.92
C LEU A 104 7.88 -8.01 12.58
N ILE A 105 9.13 -8.46 12.49
CA ILE A 105 10.29 -7.80 13.07
C ILE A 105 10.86 -6.82 12.05
N VAL A 106 11.28 -5.65 12.53
CA VAL A 106 11.99 -4.64 11.72
C VAL A 106 13.46 -4.63 12.11
N LYS A 107 14.33 -4.72 11.11
CA LYS A 107 15.79 -4.68 11.25
C LYS A 107 16.41 -3.58 10.41
N SER A 108 17.53 -3.03 10.86
CA SER A 108 18.36 -2.12 10.07
C SER A 108 18.97 -2.82 8.84
N GLU A 109 19.55 -2.04 7.91
CA GLU A 109 20.38 -2.56 6.81
C GLU A 109 21.56 -3.41 7.34
N ASP A 110 22.09 -3.04 8.52
CA ASP A 110 23.16 -3.77 9.21
C ASP A 110 22.66 -5.03 9.96
N GLY A 111 21.36 -5.33 9.92
CA GLY A 111 20.75 -6.47 10.61
C GLY A 111 20.47 -6.26 12.10
N GLU A 112 20.72 -5.07 12.64
CA GLU A 112 20.37 -4.72 14.03
C GLU A 112 18.85 -4.72 14.21
N TYR A 113 18.36 -5.32 15.30
CA TYR A 113 16.93 -5.29 15.65
C TYR A 113 16.51 -3.85 16.01
N LEU A 114 15.39 -3.38 15.44
CA LEU A 114 14.85 -2.04 15.69
C LEU A 114 13.54 -2.08 16.48
N GLY A 115 12.72 -3.11 16.28
CA GLY A 115 11.44 -3.28 16.94
C GLY A 115 10.54 -4.31 16.25
N GLU A 116 9.33 -4.44 16.76
CA GLU A 116 8.26 -5.26 16.18
C GLU A 116 7.11 -4.36 15.70
N VAL A 117 6.54 -4.67 14.53
CA VAL A 117 5.34 -4.00 14.04
C VAL A 117 4.17 -4.29 15.00
N GLU A 118 3.31 -3.29 15.26
CA GLU A 118 2.11 -3.44 16.09
C GLU A 118 1.35 -4.76 15.80
N PRO A 119 0.94 -5.54 16.81
CA PRO A 119 0.52 -6.93 16.63
C PRO A 119 -0.60 -7.15 15.60
N ARG A 120 -1.61 -6.27 15.54
CA ARG A 120 -2.73 -6.44 14.60
C ARG A 120 -2.28 -6.22 13.16
N GLN A 121 -1.50 -5.16 12.93
CA GLN A 121 -0.95 -4.86 11.61
C GLN A 121 0.13 -5.85 11.19
N GLY A 122 1.00 -6.24 12.11
CA GLY A 122 2.06 -7.23 11.91
C GLY A 122 1.52 -8.58 11.49
N LEU A 123 0.53 -9.12 12.22
CA LEU A 123 -0.09 -10.41 11.88
C LEU A 123 -0.72 -10.40 10.48
N ARG A 124 -1.42 -9.31 10.13
CA ARG A 124 -2.01 -9.14 8.80
C ARG A 124 -0.94 -9.17 7.71
N LEU A 125 0.13 -8.38 7.87
CA LEU A 125 1.22 -8.33 6.89
C LEU A 125 1.92 -9.68 6.76
N VAL A 126 2.13 -10.40 7.87
CA VAL A 126 2.69 -11.76 7.86
C VAL A 126 1.83 -12.71 7.00
N GLN A 127 0.51 -12.69 7.14
CA GLN A 127 -0.39 -13.53 6.34
C GLN A 127 -0.30 -13.19 4.84
N LEU A 128 -0.21 -11.90 4.51
CA LEU A 128 -0.09 -11.45 3.12
C LEU A 128 1.28 -11.81 2.52
N MET A 129 2.35 -11.70 3.30
CA MET A 129 3.70 -12.15 2.91
C MET A 129 3.75 -13.65 2.65
N GLN A 130 3.11 -14.45 3.51
CA GLN A 130 2.95 -15.90 3.31
C GLN A 130 2.14 -16.20 2.03
N GLY A 131 1.18 -15.33 1.70
CA GLY A 131 0.41 -15.35 0.46
C GLY A 131 1.19 -14.90 -0.79
N GLY A 132 2.48 -14.56 -0.66
CA GLY A 132 3.35 -14.20 -1.78
C GLY A 132 3.56 -12.69 -1.99
N ASN A 133 2.95 -11.82 -1.18
CA ASN A 133 3.16 -10.38 -1.28
C ASN A 133 4.57 -9.99 -0.83
N LYS A 134 5.13 -8.95 -1.43
CA LYS A 134 6.45 -8.42 -1.05
C LYS A 134 6.33 -6.97 -0.63
N TYR A 135 7.12 -6.59 0.36
CA TYR A 135 7.06 -5.29 1.00
C TYR A 135 8.46 -4.72 1.15
N ASP A 136 8.56 -3.42 0.96
CA ASP A 136 9.70 -2.61 1.35
C ASP A 136 9.29 -1.68 2.49
N ALA A 137 10.26 -1.27 3.30
CA ALA A 137 10.02 -0.41 4.45
C ALA A 137 11.14 0.60 4.66
N ALA A 138 10.78 1.75 5.24
CA ALA A 138 11.71 2.79 5.62
C ALA A 138 11.29 3.45 6.94
N ILE A 139 12.28 3.98 7.67
CA ILE A 139 12.05 4.79 8.86
C ILE A 139 11.31 6.08 8.48
N LEU A 140 10.18 6.33 9.12
CA LEU A 140 9.43 7.58 8.97
C LEU A 140 9.74 8.55 10.11
N ASN A 141 9.77 8.07 11.35
CA ASN A 141 10.00 8.92 12.50
C ASN A 141 10.64 8.12 13.64
N VAL A 142 11.57 8.75 14.35
CA VAL A 142 12.23 8.19 15.54
C VAL A 142 12.17 9.27 16.60
N GLU A 143 11.18 9.17 17.48
CA GLU A 143 11.04 10.00 18.68
C GLU A 143 11.39 9.17 19.92
N GLU A 144 11.60 9.83 21.06
CA GLU A 144 12.02 9.17 22.31
C GLU A 144 11.08 8.04 22.77
N ASN A 145 9.80 8.15 22.45
CA ASN A 145 8.75 7.21 22.86
C ASN A 145 8.04 6.54 21.69
N LYS A 146 8.37 6.90 20.44
CA LYS A 146 7.62 6.46 19.28
C LYS A 146 8.53 6.30 18.08
N VAL A 147 8.57 5.07 17.56
CA VAL A 147 9.24 4.76 16.29
C VAL A 147 8.18 4.39 15.27
N GLN A 148 8.19 5.05 14.12
CA GLN A 148 7.25 4.81 13.03
C GLN A 148 8.00 4.41 11.77
N VAL A 149 7.46 3.43 11.08
CA VAL A 149 7.95 2.97 9.77
C VAL A 149 6.86 3.11 8.72
N VAL A 150 7.25 3.49 7.52
CA VAL A 150 6.41 3.34 6.34
C VAL A 150 6.70 1.98 5.74
N ILE A 151 5.64 1.23 5.45
CA ILE A 151 5.70 -0.05 4.76
C ILE A 151 4.90 0.09 3.47
N LYS A 152 5.50 -0.31 2.35
CA LYS A 152 4.92 -0.24 1.01
C LYS A 152 4.90 -1.63 0.38
N GLU A 153 3.76 -2.02 -0.16
CA GLU A 153 3.61 -3.21 -1.01
C GLU A 153 4.31 -2.97 -2.35
N MET A 154 5.35 -3.76 -2.63
CA MET A 154 6.10 -3.73 -3.89
C MET A 154 5.59 -4.75 -4.90
N TYR A 155 4.92 -5.79 -4.42
CA TYR A 155 4.32 -6.83 -5.25
C TYR A 155 3.11 -7.43 -4.54
N GLN A 156 2.01 -7.52 -5.27
CA GLN A 156 0.80 -8.23 -4.86
C GLN A 156 0.73 -9.55 -5.64
N HIS A 157 0.66 -10.66 -4.91
CA HIS A 157 0.44 -11.96 -5.54
C HIS A 157 -0.99 -12.04 -6.08
N PRO A 158 -1.26 -12.70 -7.23
CA PRO A 158 -2.60 -12.82 -7.79
C PRO A 158 -3.64 -13.41 -6.82
N SER A 159 -3.23 -14.30 -5.91
CA SER A 159 -4.12 -14.86 -4.88
C SER A 159 -4.52 -13.86 -3.79
N GLN A 160 -3.85 -12.70 -3.70
CA GLN A 160 -4.10 -11.65 -2.71
C GLN A 160 -4.84 -10.45 -3.31
N VAL A 161 -5.30 -10.55 -4.56
CA VAL A 161 -6.09 -9.50 -5.22
C VAL A 161 -7.39 -9.24 -4.44
N GLY A 162 -7.72 -7.97 -4.24
CA GLY A 162 -8.88 -7.55 -3.44
C GLY A 162 -8.63 -7.51 -1.93
N HIS A 163 -7.46 -7.96 -1.46
CA HIS A 163 -7.05 -7.86 -0.06
C HIS A 163 -6.01 -6.74 0.12
N PRO A 164 -6.42 -5.50 0.45
CA PRO A 164 -5.47 -4.40 0.63
C PRO A 164 -4.58 -4.64 1.84
N SER A 165 -3.30 -4.35 1.72
CA SER A 165 -2.33 -4.52 2.81
C SER A 165 -2.67 -3.67 4.03
N PHE A 166 -3.08 -2.43 3.80
CA PHE A 166 -3.44 -1.49 4.86
C PHE A 166 -4.94 -1.17 4.82
N PRO A 167 -5.62 -1.12 5.98
CA PRO A 167 -7.04 -0.79 6.02
C PRO A 167 -7.25 0.65 5.52
N VAL A 168 -7.97 0.78 4.41
CA VAL A 168 -8.44 2.08 3.92
C VAL A 168 -9.55 2.52 4.87
N LYS A 169 -9.38 3.66 5.54
CA LYS A 169 -10.47 4.30 6.28
C LYS A 169 -11.52 4.73 5.24
N ALA A 170 -12.46 3.84 4.94
CA ALA A 170 -13.71 4.25 4.33
C ALA A 170 -14.36 5.19 5.35
N GLU A 171 -14.62 6.43 4.97
CA GLU A 171 -15.47 7.30 5.78
C GLU A 171 -16.71 6.50 6.18
N GLU A 172 -17.02 6.46 7.48
CA GLU A 172 -18.07 5.60 8.06
C GLU A 172 -19.42 5.74 7.35
N HIS A 173 -19.65 6.88 6.69
CA HIS A 173 -20.81 7.18 5.85
C HIS A 173 -21.10 6.12 4.77
N LEU A 174 -20.09 5.55 4.11
CA LEU A 174 -20.34 4.54 3.07
C LEU A 174 -20.76 3.19 3.66
N ARG A 175 -20.24 2.84 4.84
CA ARG A 175 -20.60 1.60 5.54
C ARG A 175 -21.99 1.69 6.16
N THR A 176 -22.39 2.86 6.68
CA THR A 176 -23.76 3.07 7.18
C THR A 176 -24.79 2.99 6.07
N HIS A 177 -24.51 3.53 4.88
CA HIS A 177 -25.46 3.47 3.76
C HIS A 177 -25.64 2.06 3.20
N ILE A 178 -24.60 1.22 3.18
CA ILE A 178 -24.74 -0.19 2.80
C ILE A 178 -25.57 -0.93 3.86
N LYS A 179 -25.31 -0.72 5.16
CA LYS A 179 -26.13 -1.33 6.23
C LYS A 179 -27.58 -0.85 6.18
N GLU A 180 -27.83 0.44 5.97
CA GLU A 180 -29.19 1.00 5.90
C GLU A 180 -29.95 0.50 4.67
N SER A 181 -29.29 0.38 3.52
CA SER A 181 -29.93 -0.14 2.29
C SER A 181 -30.27 -1.64 2.40
N LEU A 182 -29.47 -2.43 3.12
CA LEU A 182 -29.78 -3.84 3.43
C LEU A 182 -30.91 -3.98 4.46
N LEU A 183 -30.97 -3.10 5.46
CA LEU A 183 -32.07 -3.02 6.42
C LEU A 183 -33.38 -2.59 5.74
N ARG A 184 -33.35 -1.61 4.82
CA ARG A 184 -34.52 -1.21 4.02
C ARG A 184 -34.98 -2.28 3.04
N ARG A 185 -34.09 -3.17 2.60
CA ARG A 185 -34.41 -4.30 1.72
C ARG A 185 -34.87 -5.56 2.47
N GLY A 186 -35.11 -5.47 3.79
CA GLY A 186 -35.80 -6.50 4.56
C GLY A 186 -35.08 -7.86 4.61
N VAL A 187 -33.76 -7.89 4.44
CA VAL A 187 -32.97 -9.14 4.51
C VAL A 187 -32.19 -9.20 5.82
N ILE A 188 -32.87 -9.11 6.97
CA ILE A 188 -32.43 -9.71 8.25
C ILE A 188 -33.72 -9.97 9.06
N THR A 189 -34.16 -11.23 9.11
CA THR A 189 -34.96 -11.72 10.24
C THR A 189 -33.98 -11.95 11.39
N ASP A 190 -34.17 -11.22 12.49
CA ASP A 190 -33.48 -11.42 13.76
C ASP A 190 -33.77 -12.83 14.28
N GLU A 191 -32.80 -13.74 14.17
CA GLU A 191 -32.63 -14.80 15.17
C GLU A 191 -31.14 -14.95 15.50
N SER A 192 -30.88 -14.78 16.79
CA SER A 192 -29.62 -14.88 17.49
C SER A 192 -29.05 -16.30 17.50
N GLU A 193 -27.71 -16.39 17.60
CA GLU A 193 -26.89 -17.54 18.00
C GLU A 193 -26.50 -18.56 16.89
N SER A 194 -25.31 -18.37 16.31
CA SER A 194 -24.27 -19.42 16.05
C SER A 194 -23.19 -18.89 15.09
N LEU A 195 -22.29 -18.03 15.59
CA LEU A 195 -21.03 -17.73 14.91
C LEU A 195 -19.99 -18.81 15.22
N ALA A 196 -20.24 -20.04 14.78
CA ALA A 196 -19.26 -21.11 14.77
C ALA A 196 -19.53 -22.09 13.62
N GLU A 197 -18.60 -22.07 12.65
CA GLU A 197 -18.13 -23.25 11.93
C GLU A 197 -19.10 -24.02 11.01
N LEU A 198 -19.03 -23.73 9.71
CA LEU A 198 -19.16 -24.71 8.60
C LEU A 198 -18.43 -24.07 7.39
N GLY A 199 -17.24 -24.48 6.95
CA GLY A 199 -16.68 -25.82 6.93
C GLY A 199 -17.28 -26.58 5.75
N TYR A 200 -16.49 -26.71 4.66
CA TYR A 200 -16.68 -27.61 3.52
C TYR A 200 -17.85 -27.30 2.55
N PHE A 201 -17.50 -26.94 1.32
CA PHE A 201 -18.22 -27.45 0.15
C PHE A 201 -17.23 -28.29 -0.65
N GLU A 202 -17.32 -29.60 -0.40
CA GLU A 202 -16.79 -30.65 -1.27
C GLU A 202 -17.48 -30.59 -2.64
N GLU A 203 -16.73 -31.05 -3.64
CA GLU A 203 -17.23 -31.44 -4.96
C GLU A 203 -18.35 -32.47 -4.81
N GLU A 204 -19.44 -32.30 -5.57
CA GLU A 204 -20.38 -33.39 -5.86
C GLU A 204 -20.63 -33.41 -7.37
N GLU A 205 -20.37 -34.59 -7.92
CA GLU A 205 -20.34 -34.99 -9.32
C GLU A 205 -21.69 -35.65 -9.70
N TYR A 206 -22.18 -35.39 -10.92
CA TYR A 206 -23.12 -36.20 -11.73
C TYR A 206 -24.63 -36.27 -11.35
N PRO A 207 -25.56 -36.57 -12.31
CA PRO A 207 -25.32 -37.36 -13.53
C PRO A 207 -25.89 -36.87 -14.86
N SER A 208 -25.27 -37.45 -15.89
CA SER A 208 -25.70 -37.60 -17.28
C SER A 208 -27.01 -38.39 -17.40
N SER A 209 -27.91 -37.93 -18.27
CA SER A 209 -28.76 -38.80 -19.08
C SER A 209 -29.32 -38.02 -20.29
N GLU A 210 -28.71 -38.30 -21.44
CA GLU A 210 -29.30 -38.66 -22.74
C GLU A 210 -30.28 -37.69 -23.44
N GLU A 211 -29.78 -37.20 -24.59
CA GLU A 211 -30.41 -37.11 -25.92
C GLU A 211 -31.86 -36.61 -26.04
N GLU A 212 -32.02 -35.40 -26.58
CA GLU A 212 -33.17 -35.11 -27.44
C GLU A 212 -32.80 -34.13 -28.58
N SER A 213 -32.56 -34.73 -29.75
CA SER A 213 -33.01 -34.30 -31.09
C SER A 213 -32.86 -32.83 -31.51
N LEU A 214 -31.86 -32.57 -32.37
CA LEU A 214 -31.81 -31.40 -33.25
C LEU A 214 -32.97 -31.40 -34.26
N PRO A 215 -33.71 -30.30 -34.46
CA PRO A 215 -34.60 -30.19 -35.61
C PRO A 215 -33.80 -29.90 -36.88
N GLU A 216 -33.75 -30.89 -37.78
CA GLU A 216 -33.44 -30.72 -39.19
C GLU A 216 -34.56 -29.92 -39.89
N GLY A 217 -34.20 -28.90 -40.67
CA GLY A 217 -35.13 -28.35 -41.66
C GLY A 217 -35.06 -26.85 -41.87
N PHE A 218 -34.03 -26.37 -42.56
CA PHE A 218 -34.18 -25.21 -43.46
C PHE A 218 -33.41 -25.48 -44.75
N THR A 219 -34.14 -25.97 -45.75
CA THR A 219 -33.72 -26.09 -47.15
C THR A 219 -33.63 -24.70 -47.78
N VAL A 220 -32.42 -24.27 -48.14
CA VAL A 220 -32.20 -23.13 -49.05
C VAL A 220 -32.38 -23.63 -50.48
N VAL A 221 -33.42 -23.14 -51.15
CA VAL A 221 -33.67 -23.36 -52.58
C VAL A 221 -32.72 -22.47 -53.38
N GLY A 222 -31.72 -23.09 -54.01
CA GLY A 222 -30.90 -22.49 -55.06
C GLY A 222 -31.25 -23.14 -56.40
N GLU A 223 -32.03 -22.45 -57.21
CA GLU A 223 -32.46 -22.88 -58.54
C GLU A 223 -31.29 -22.72 -59.53
N GLY A 224 -30.69 -23.84 -59.95
CA GLY A 224 -29.63 -23.91 -60.96
C GLY A 224 -30.12 -24.72 -62.15
N GLY A 225 -30.15 -24.07 -63.32
CA GLY A 225 -30.79 -24.52 -64.55
C GLY A 225 -30.29 -25.83 -65.16
N GLU A 226 -31.20 -26.43 -65.93
CA GLU A 226 -31.12 -27.74 -66.55
C GLU A 226 -30.12 -27.88 -67.72
N ARG A 227 -29.39 -29.00 -67.67
CA ARG A 227 -29.21 -30.08 -68.67
C ARG A 227 -28.66 -29.83 -70.08
N GLY A 228 -27.66 -30.67 -70.39
CA GLY A 228 -27.61 -31.53 -71.59
C GLY A 228 -26.37 -31.32 -72.46
N VAL A 229 -25.73 -32.30 -73.11
CA VAL A 229 -25.79 -33.78 -73.23
C VAL A 229 -24.40 -34.20 -73.78
N GLU A 230 -24.01 -35.45 -73.58
CA GLU A 230 -22.78 -36.09 -74.09
C GLU A 230 -22.65 -36.12 -75.64
N THR A 231 -21.39 -36.32 -76.07
CA THR A 231 -20.84 -36.62 -77.41
C THR A 231 -20.73 -35.51 -78.45
#